data_AF-A0A955ZR98-F1
#
_entry.id   AF-A0A955ZR98-F1
#
_cell.length_a   1.000
_cell.length_b   1.000
_cell.length_c   1.000
_cell.angle_alpha   90.00
_cell.angle_beta   90.00
_cell.angle_gamma   90.00
#
_symmetry.space_group_name_H-M   'P 1'
#
loop_
_entity.id
_entity.type
_entity.pdbx_description
1 polymer ?
#
loop_
_entity_poly.entity_id
_entity_poly.type
_entity_poly.pdbx_seq_one_letter_code
_entity_poly.pdbx_strand_id
1 'polypeptide(L)'
;MNNLPENSSPSDLLTEPRYLLAEKQLASIPFWEPKKKGGKERSGVKVVSFTSMLQGEPVKLTLKVLAGGDYGFPNTTDLEFFRAFEQILTERLHQQGELNNPIAVTGREMLEAVDRVAGGTGYRELRRFFGKLHALAFEVERTQGHHYKTGRFHLFHAMYHEGEKREDGSVTEMNEIEVAPWYLKSLQAGNCLVIDHALFQRLSLSLSKLLHQFLHAQFHFHQGVASEWYADVANNWQMKEYSALSRIKQQLDPSHEELKRVGFLESWDYIPFKK
;
A
#
# COMPACT_ATOMS: atom_id res chain seq x y z
N MET A 1 -1.91 -11.82 -40.07
CA MET A 1 -1.35 -10.47 -39.87
C MET A 1 -2.52 -9.59 -39.47
N ASN A 2 -2.70 -9.38 -38.17
CA ASN A 2 -3.74 -8.48 -37.65
C ASN A 2 -3.08 -7.15 -37.33
N ASN A 3 -3.58 -6.10 -37.98
CA ASN A 3 -3.14 -4.72 -37.80
C ASN A 3 -3.44 -4.27 -36.37
N LEU A 4 -2.39 -3.94 -35.63
CA LEU A 4 -2.47 -3.06 -34.46
C LEU A 4 -2.72 -1.63 -34.97
N PRO A 5 -3.56 -0.84 -34.30
CA PRO A 5 -3.68 0.57 -34.65
C PRO A 5 -2.41 1.32 -34.24
N GLU A 6 -1.63 1.72 -35.25
CA GLU A 6 -0.64 2.79 -35.16
C GLU A 6 -1.38 4.11 -34.93
N ASN A 7 -1.26 4.65 -33.71
CA ASN A 7 -1.28 6.07 -33.32
C ASN A 7 -1.91 6.23 -31.93
N SER A 8 -1.07 6.12 -30.90
CA SER A 8 -1.33 6.80 -29.63
C SER A 8 -0.32 7.94 -29.55
N SER A 9 -0.82 9.18 -29.60
CA SER A 9 0.00 10.37 -29.45
C SER A 9 0.62 10.40 -28.03
N PRO A 10 1.87 10.89 -27.82
CA PRO A 10 2.47 10.95 -26.49
C PRO A 10 1.69 11.81 -25.48
N SER A 11 0.83 12.70 -25.98
CA SER A 11 0.00 13.62 -25.20
C SER A 11 -1.20 12.97 -24.52
N ASP A 12 -1.66 11.79 -24.98
CA ASP A 12 -2.80 11.08 -24.36
C ASP A 12 -2.40 10.31 -23.08
N LEU A 13 -1.10 10.30 -22.73
CA LEU A 13 -0.53 9.57 -21.59
C LEU A 13 -0.27 10.46 -20.37
N LEU A 14 -0.57 11.75 -20.42
CA LEU A 14 -0.38 12.68 -19.30
C LEU A 14 -1.74 13.12 -18.77
N THR A 15 -2.31 12.29 -17.89
CA THR A 15 -3.40 12.73 -17.01
C THR A 15 -2.83 13.76 -16.04
N GLU A 16 -3.58 14.80 -15.69
CA GLU A 16 -3.14 15.72 -14.64
C GLU A 16 -2.85 14.93 -13.36
N PRO A 17 -1.67 15.13 -12.74
CA PRO A 17 -1.28 14.37 -11.58
C PRO A 17 -2.22 14.71 -10.43
N ARG A 18 -2.68 13.67 -9.72
CA ARG A 18 -3.50 13.84 -8.52
C ARG A 18 -2.69 13.39 -7.32
N TYR A 19 -2.15 14.35 -6.58
CA TYR A 19 -1.25 14.05 -5.48
C TYR A 19 -2.00 13.65 -4.21
N LEU A 20 -1.51 12.59 -3.55
CA LEU A 20 -1.86 12.23 -2.18
C LEU A 20 -0.62 12.19 -1.29
N LEU A 21 -0.82 12.31 0.01
CA LEU A 21 0.19 12.16 1.05
C LEU A 21 0.08 10.77 1.67
N ALA A 22 1.14 9.97 1.53
CA ALA A 22 1.27 8.69 2.21
C ALA A 22 2.26 8.80 3.37
N GLU A 23 1.89 8.33 4.56
CA GLU A 23 2.78 8.38 5.72
C GLU A 23 4.06 7.58 5.45
N LYS A 24 5.21 8.24 5.60
CA LYS A 24 6.49 7.77 5.05
C LYS A 24 6.90 6.39 5.57
N GLN A 25 6.73 6.13 6.87
CA GLN A 25 7.17 4.88 7.45
C GLN A 25 6.23 3.73 7.06
N LEU A 26 4.92 3.94 7.19
CA LEU A 26 3.92 2.94 6.80
C LEU A 26 4.01 2.61 5.30
N ALA A 27 4.21 3.62 4.44
CA ALA A 27 4.39 3.43 3.01
C ALA A 27 5.62 2.57 2.67
N SER A 28 6.64 2.58 3.53
CA SER A 28 7.87 1.79 3.35
C SER A 28 7.71 0.32 3.79
N ILE A 29 6.67 -0.04 4.55
CA ILE A 29 6.48 -1.42 5.02
C ILE A 29 5.80 -2.27 3.93
N PRO A 30 6.43 -3.36 3.44
CA PRO A 30 5.90 -4.15 2.33
C PRO A 30 4.96 -5.26 2.83
N PHE A 31 3.89 -4.90 3.55
CA PHE A 31 2.96 -5.85 4.14
C PHE A 31 1.74 -6.19 3.27
N TRP A 32 1.62 -5.61 2.08
CA TRP A 32 0.55 -5.94 1.14
C TRP A 32 0.93 -7.16 0.30
N GLU A 33 -0.05 -8.01 -0.02
CA GLU A 33 0.13 -9.16 -0.89
C GLU A 33 -0.42 -8.93 -2.30
N PRO A 34 0.13 -9.60 -3.33
CA PRO A 34 -0.49 -9.60 -4.66
C PRO A 34 -1.87 -10.25 -4.58
N LYS A 35 -2.91 -9.62 -5.15
CA LYS A 35 -4.23 -10.24 -5.28
C LYS A 35 -4.12 -11.58 -6.03
N LYS A 36 -4.53 -12.67 -5.38
CA LYS A 36 -4.57 -14.03 -5.96
C LYS A 36 -5.97 -14.33 -6.49
N LYS A 37 -6.07 -14.99 -7.64
CA LYS A 37 -7.34 -15.48 -8.19
C LYS A 37 -7.68 -16.83 -7.56
N GLY A 38 -8.68 -16.85 -6.68
CA GLY A 38 -9.09 -18.07 -5.98
C GLY A 38 -8.06 -18.52 -4.94
N GLY A 39 -8.56 -18.98 -3.80
CA GLY A 39 -7.74 -19.39 -2.66
C GLY A 39 -8.30 -18.86 -1.35
N LYS A 40 -8.14 -19.64 -0.28
CA LYS A 40 -8.50 -19.20 1.06
C LYS A 40 -7.51 -18.13 1.50
N GLU A 41 -8.03 -17.05 2.09
CA GLU A 41 -7.17 -16.06 2.71
C GLU A 41 -6.34 -16.70 3.82
N ARG A 42 -5.05 -16.35 3.85
CA ARG A 42 -4.11 -16.84 4.84
C ARG A 42 -4.12 -15.89 6.01
N SER A 43 -4.35 -16.43 7.21
CA SER A 43 -4.16 -15.74 8.48
C SER A 43 -2.97 -16.37 9.22
N GLY A 44 -2.46 -15.66 10.21
CA GLY A 44 -1.25 -16.03 10.95
C GLY A 44 -0.22 -14.90 10.98
N VAL A 45 1.05 -15.28 11.06
CA VAL A 45 2.18 -14.36 11.16
C VAL A 45 3.00 -14.44 9.88
N LYS A 46 3.32 -13.28 9.29
CA LYS A 46 4.35 -13.17 8.26
C LYS A 46 5.45 -12.23 8.71
N VAL A 47 6.66 -12.48 8.23
CA VAL A 47 7.84 -11.68 8.54
C VAL A 47 8.24 -10.94 7.27
N VAL A 48 8.24 -9.61 7.35
CA VAL A 48 8.66 -8.74 6.26
C VAL A 48 9.90 -7.95 6.67
N SER A 49 10.77 -7.64 5.71
CA SER A 49 11.97 -6.85 5.93
C SER A 49 11.98 -5.62 5.04
N PHE A 50 12.45 -4.50 5.56
CA PHE A 50 12.59 -3.26 4.79
C PHE A 50 13.69 -2.37 5.36
N THR A 51 14.16 -1.44 4.54
CA THR A 51 15.13 -0.41 4.94
C THR A 51 14.39 0.85 5.39
N SER A 52 14.78 1.39 6.55
CA SER A 52 14.30 2.68 7.06
C SER A 52 15.47 3.55 7.50
N MET A 53 15.31 4.87 7.42
CA MET A 53 16.32 5.82 7.90
C MET A 53 16.10 6.10 9.38
N LEU A 54 17.03 5.64 10.21
CA LEU A 54 17.02 5.90 11.65
C LEU A 54 18.26 6.72 12.01
N GLN A 55 18.05 7.91 12.58
CA GLN A 55 19.15 8.83 12.94
C GLN A 55 20.08 9.19 11.77
N GLY A 56 19.55 9.21 10.54
CA GLY A 56 20.33 9.51 9.34
C GLY A 56 21.02 8.32 8.68
N GLU A 57 20.93 7.12 9.28
CA GLU A 57 21.54 5.90 8.75
C GLU A 57 20.49 4.93 8.21
N PRO A 58 20.74 4.24 7.08
CA PRO A 58 19.87 3.18 6.60
C PRO A 58 20.01 1.94 7.50
N VAL A 59 18.90 1.51 8.10
CA VAL A 59 18.83 0.33 8.96
C VAL A 59 17.83 -0.66 8.37
N LYS A 60 18.26 -1.92 8.21
CA LYS A 60 17.35 -3.02 7.88
C LYS A 60 16.55 -3.39 9.12
N LEU A 61 15.22 -3.35 8.99
CA LEU A 61 14.24 -3.70 10.02
C LEU A 61 13.46 -4.92 9.57
N THR A 62 12.97 -5.69 10.54
CA THR A 62 12.07 -6.81 10.30
C THR A 62 10.81 -6.64 11.13
N LEU A 63 9.66 -6.82 10.49
CA LEU A 63 8.36 -6.70 11.12
C LEU A 63 7.61 -8.02 11.02
N LYS A 64 7.07 -8.48 12.14
CA LYS A 64 6.03 -9.49 12.17
C LYS A 64 4.71 -8.79 11.91
N VAL A 65 4.01 -9.22 10.88
CA VAL A 65 2.66 -8.77 10.54
C VAL A 65 1.70 -9.90 10.89
N LEU A 66 0.73 -9.60 11.74
CA LEU A 66 -0.23 -10.57 12.24
C LEU A 66 -1.60 -10.24 11.66
N ALA A 67 -2.16 -11.15 10.87
CA ALA A 67 -3.49 -11.00 10.29
C ALA A 67 -4.56 -11.66 11.15
N GLY A 68 -5.71 -10.99 11.28
CA GLY A 68 -6.90 -11.53 11.92
C GLY A 68 -7.46 -12.75 11.18
N GLY A 69 -7.86 -13.77 11.95
CA GLY A 69 -8.25 -15.10 11.45
C GLY A 69 -9.17 -15.10 10.24
N ASP A 70 -10.26 -14.34 10.30
CA ASP A 70 -11.32 -14.31 9.28
C ASP A 70 -11.06 -13.34 8.10
N TYR A 71 -10.06 -12.46 8.26
CA TYR A 71 -9.75 -11.37 7.34
C TYR A 71 -8.47 -11.59 6.53
N GLY A 72 -7.56 -12.44 7.00
CA GLY A 72 -6.28 -12.70 6.34
C GLY A 72 -5.43 -11.44 6.09
N PHE A 73 -4.37 -11.58 5.28
CA PHE A 73 -3.51 -10.45 4.95
C PHE A 73 -4.15 -9.49 3.93
N PRO A 74 -3.86 -8.19 4.05
CA PRO A 74 -4.30 -7.22 3.06
C PRO A 74 -3.52 -7.40 1.75
N ASN A 75 -4.19 -7.13 0.63
CA ASN A 75 -3.67 -7.33 -0.71
C ASN A 75 -3.74 -6.05 -1.57
N THR A 76 -3.44 -6.14 -2.86
CA THR A 76 -3.43 -4.97 -3.76
C THR A 76 -4.78 -4.27 -3.93
N THR A 77 -5.90 -4.96 -3.73
CA THR A 77 -7.23 -4.29 -3.64
C THR A 77 -7.35 -3.50 -2.34
N ASP A 78 -6.83 -4.01 -1.23
CA ASP A 78 -6.80 -3.29 0.04
C ASP A 78 -5.85 -2.08 -0.04
N LEU A 79 -4.75 -2.19 -0.79
CA LEU A 79 -3.85 -1.06 -1.08
C LEU A 79 -4.55 0.03 -1.91
N GLU A 80 -5.36 -0.32 -2.90
CA GLU A 80 -6.16 0.66 -3.67
C GLU A 80 -7.10 1.45 -2.74
N PHE A 81 -7.84 0.75 -1.87
CA PHE A 81 -8.68 1.41 -0.87
C PHE A 81 -7.88 2.26 0.10
N PHE A 82 -6.68 1.81 0.48
CA PHE A 82 -5.80 2.60 1.34
C PHE A 82 -5.31 3.89 0.66
N ARG A 83 -5.00 3.84 -0.65
CA ARG A 83 -4.66 5.06 -1.42
C ARG A 83 -5.86 6.00 -1.56
N ALA A 84 -7.07 5.47 -1.75
CA ALA A 84 -8.28 6.29 -1.71
C ALA A 84 -8.47 6.96 -0.33
N PHE A 85 -8.27 6.22 0.75
CA PHE A 85 -8.32 6.78 2.11
C PHE A 85 -7.30 7.91 2.28
N GLU A 86 -6.04 7.72 1.87
CA GLU A 86 -5.01 8.76 1.93
C GLU A 86 -5.32 9.97 1.04
N GLN A 87 -5.92 9.77 -0.13
CA GLN A 87 -6.36 10.87 -0.98
C GLN A 87 -7.39 11.73 -0.24
N ILE A 88 -8.40 11.11 0.37
CA ILE A 88 -9.43 11.80 1.16
C ILE A 88 -8.79 12.57 2.32
N LEU A 89 -7.85 11.95 3.05
CA LEU A 89 -7.12 12.63 4.13
C LEU A 89 -6.33 13.83 3.61
N THR A 90 -5.70 13.70 2.44
CA THR A 90 -4.92 14.79 1.83
C THR A 90 -5.82 15.96 1.45
N GLU A 91 -6.95 15.69 0.81
CA GLU A 91 -7.93 16.71 0.42
C GLU A 91 -8.48 17.44 1.64
N ARG A 92 -8.80 16.71 2.71
CA ARG A 92 -9.30 17.31 3.96
C ARG A 92 -8.25 18.12 4.68
N LEU A 93 -7.02 17.62 4.80
CA LEU A 93 -5.92 18.36 5.41
C LEU A 93 -5.68 19.67 4.64
N HIS A 94 -5.75 19.64 3.31
CA HIS A 94 -5.63 20.84 2.49
C HIS A 94 -6.77 21.85 2.71
N GLN A 95 -8.01 21.37 2.85
CA GLN A 95 -9.19 22.21 3.01
C GLN A 95 -9.35 22.78 4.43
N GLN A 96 -9.03 21.98 5.45
CA GLN A 96 -9.35 22.24 6.86
C GLN A 96 -8.11 22.64 7.67
N GLY A 97 -6.90 22.31 7.22
CA GLY A 97 -5.65 22.55 7.92
C GLY A 97 -5.34 21.55 9.04
N GLU A 98 -6.29 20.69 9.41
CA GLU A 98 -6.12 19.65 10.42
C GLU A 98 -6.91 18.38 10.08
N LEU A 99 -6.54 17.27 10.72
CA LEU A 99 -7.23 15.99 10.66
C LEU A 99 -7.62 15.56 12.07
N ASN A 100 -8.92 15.37 12.28
CA ASN A 100 -9.49 14.95 13.55
C ASN A 100 -9.73 13.43 13.57
N ASN A 101 -9.62 12.82 14.76
CA ASN A 101 -9.88 11.39 14.96
C ASN A 101 -11.20 11.25 15.74
N PRO A 102 -12.16 10.41 15.32
CA PRO A 102 -12.14 9.49 14.17
C PRO A 102 -12.23 10.18 12.80
N ILE A 103 -11.76 9.48 11.76
CA ILE A 103 -11.92 9.88 10.36
C ILE A 103 -13.27 9.36 9.86
N ALA A 104 -14.18 10.27 9.50
CA ALA A 104 -15.49 9.92 8.93
C ALA A 104 -15.44 9.86 7.38
N VAL A 105 -15.75 8.73 6.74
CA VAL A 105 -15.81 8.61 5.26
C VAL A 105 -17.09 7.91 4.81
N THR A 106 -17.67 8.38 3.70
CA THR A 106 -18.82 7.67 3.11
C THR A 106 -18.33 6.48 2.28
N GLY A 107 -19.15 5.43 2.19
CA GLY A 107 -18.80 4.31 1.31
C GLY A 107 -18.71 4.73 -0.17
N ARG A 108 -19.54 5.70 -0.58
CA ARG A 108 -19.54 6.25 -1.94
C ARG A 108 -18.23 6.99 -2.26
N GLU A 109 -17.79 7.89 -1.39
CA GLU A 109 -16.52 8.63 -1.51
C GLU A 109 -15.33 7.69 -1.70
N MET A 110 -15.26 6.64 -0.87
CA MET A 110 -14.22 5.61 -0.97
C MET A 110 -14.27 4.84 -2.31
N LEU A 111 -15.46 4.51 -2.82
CA LEU A 111 -15.63 3.78 -4.08
C LEU A 111 -15.33 4.64 -5.31
N GLU A 112 -15.73 5.91 -5.30
CA GLU A 112 -15.39 6.89 -6.34
C GLU A 112 -13.88 7.12 -6.40
N ALA A 113 -13.21 7.22 -5.25
CA ALA A 113 -11.76 7.42 -5.18
C ALA A 113 -10.93 6.22 -5.69
N VAL A 114 -11.51 5.01 -5.81
CA VAL A 114 -10.85 3.85 -6.46
C VAL A 114 -11.39 3.56 -7.87
N ASP A 115 -12.19 4.47 -8.45
CA ASP A 115 -12.85 4.31 -9.76
C ASP A 115 -13.66 3.01 -9.88
N ARG A 116 -14.44 2.70 -8.83
CA ARG A 116 -15.32 1.52 -8.80
C ARG A 116 -16.78 1.95 -8.75
N VAL A 117 -17.60 1.28 -9.57
CA VAL A 117 -19.05 1.49 -9.58
C VAL A 117 -19.63 1.15 -8.21
N ALA A 118 -20.43 2.08 -7.67
CA ALA A 118 -21.18 1.86 -6.46
C ALA A 118 -22.15 0.68 -6.62
N GLY A 119 -21.92 -0.38 -5.86
CA GLY A 119 -22.69 -1.61 -5.94
C GLY A 119 -22.33 -2.57 -4.82
N GLY A 120 -23.19 -3.58 -4.59
CA GLY A 120 -23.05 -4.47 -3.43
C GLY A 120 -21.69 -5.17 -3.32
N THR A 121 -21.04 -5.48 -4.44
CA THR A 121 -19.68 -6.05 -4.43
C THR A 121 -18.64 -5.06 -3.93
N GLY A 122 -18.67 -3.80 -4.41
CA GLY A 122 -17.74 -2.76 -3.99
C GLY A 122 -17.85 -2.47 -2.49
N TYR A 123 -19.08 -2.29 -1.98
CA TYR A 123 -19.31 -2.07 -0.54
C TYR A 123 -18.86 -3.26 0.32
N ARG A 124 -19.04 -4.51 -0.15
CA ARG A 124 -18.52 -5.68 0.56
C ARG A 124 -16.99 -5.71 0.60
N GLU A 125 -16.32 -5.37 -0.49
CA GLU A 125 -14.86 -5.29 -0.53
C GLU A 125 -14.34 -4.17 0.37
N LEU A 126 -14.99 -3.00 0.36
CA LEU A 126 -14.66 -1.88 1.25
C LEU A 126 -14.83 -2.25 2.73
N ARG A 127 -15.94 -2.91 3.08
CA ARG A 127 -16.15 -3.40 4.45
C ARG A 127 -15.07 -4.40 4.87
N ARG A 128 -14.68 -5.30 3.96
CA ARG A 128 -13.61 -6.26 4.19
C ARG A 128 -12.26 -5.57 4.38
N PHE A 129 -11.96 -4.53 3.60
CA PHE A 129 -10.75 -3.70 3.74
C PHE A 129 -10.63 -3.10 5.14
N PHE A 130 -11.70 -2.45 5.64
CA PHE A 130 -11.67 -1.87 6.99
C PHE A 130 -11.44 -2.94 8.06
N GLY A 131 -12.17 -4.07 7.99
CA GLY A 131 -12.00 -5.18 8.92
C GLY A 131 -10.59 -5.79 8.90
N LYS A 132 -9.97 -5.88 7.71
CA LYS A 132 -8.56 -6.32 7.57
C LYS A 132 -7.60 -5.39 8.30
N LEU A 133 -7.68 -4.08 8.07
CA LEU A 133 -6.74 -3.14 8.69
C LEU A 133 -6.97 -2.95 10.20
N HIS A 134 -8.21 -3.08 10.66
CA HIS A 134 -8.51 -3.12 12.10
C HIS A 134 -7.92 -4.37 12.77
N ALA A 135 -8.04 -5.53 12.13
CA ALA A 135 -7.53 -6.78 12.68
C ALA A 135 -6.00 -6.97 12.50
N LEU A 136 -5.32 -6.08 11.77
CA LEU A 136 -3.89 -6.17 11.48
C LEU A 136 -3.07 -5.62 12.64
N ALA A 137 -2.11 -6.40 13.12
CA ALA A 137 -1.13 -5.96 14.10
C ALA A 137 0.28 -6.04 13.53
N PHE A 138 1.14 -5.12 13.96
CA PHE A 138 2.55 -5.08 13.61
C PHE A 138 3.39 -5.24 14.88
N GLU A 139 4.42 -6.08 14.83
CA GLU A 139 5.47 -6.15 15.85
C GLU A 139 6.83 -5.88 15.19
N VAL A 140 7.54 -4.88 15.71
CA VAL A 140 8.83 -4.45 15.16
C VAL A 140 9.97 -5.18 15.86
N GLU A 141 10.87 -5.76 15.07
CA GLU A 141 12.14 -6.35 15.51
C GLU A 141 13.30 -5.72 14.73
N ARG A 142 14.34 -5.26 15.45
CA ARG A 142 15.57 -4.79 14.81
C ARG A 142 16.49 -5.98 14.54
N THR A 143 16.93 -6.15 13.30
CA THR A 143 17.84 -7.24 12.91
C THR A 143 19.31 -6.94 13.19
N GLN A 144 19.68 -5.69 13.49
CA GLN A 144 21.06 -5.28 13.79
C GLN A 144 21.13 -4.53 15.13
N GLY A 145 22.06 -4.94 16.01
CA GLY A 145 22.28 -4.35 17.34
C GLY A 145 21.79 -5.21 18.51
N HIS A 146 22.01 -4.76 19.75
CA HIS A 146 21.50 -5.43 20.96
C HIS A 146 19.96 -5.47 20.91
N HIS A 147 19.39 -6.68 20.99
CA HIS A 147 17.95 -6.92 21.03
C HIS A 147 17.25 -6.05 22.08
N TYR A 148 16.49 -5.03 21.66
CA TYR A 148 15.67 -4.23 22.57
C TYR A 148 14.30 -3.87 21.97
N LYS A 149 13.29 -4.01 22.86
CA LYS A 149 11.87 -3.63 22.79
C LYS A 149 11.12 -3.97 21.51
N THR A 150 10.46 -5.13 21.55
CA THR A 150 9.29 -5.46 20.73
C THR A 150 8.17 -4.48 21.07
N GLY A 151 7.85 -3.58 20.14
CA GLY A 151 6.64 -2.77 20.20
C GLY A 151 5.58 -3.41 19.32
N ARG A 152 4.35 -3.56 19.83
CA ARG A 152 3.17 -3.94 19.04
C ARG A 152 2.33 -2.70 18.77
N PHE A 153 1.90 -2.51 17.53
CA PHE A 153 0.98 -1.44 17.18
C PHE A 153 -0.07 -1.89 16.16
N HIS A 154 -1.17 -1.15 16.14
CA HIS A 154 -2.25 -1.26 15.16
C HIS A 154 -2.33 0.06 14.40
N LEU A 155 -2.87 0.02 13.18
CA LEU A 155 -3.15 1.23 12.41
C LEU A 155 -4.58 1.73 12.65
N PHE A 156 -5.57 0.83 12.57
CA PHE A 156 -6.97 1.13 12.88
C PHE A 156 -7.29 0.52 14.25
N HIS A 157 -7.77 1.35 15.18
CA HIS A 157 -8.06 0.97 16.56
C HIS A 157 -9.53 0.60 16.79
N ALA A 158 -10.44 1.36 16.19
CA ALA A 158 -11.87 1.13 16.27
C ALA A 158 -12.55 1.61 14.99
N MET A 159 -13.76 1.09 14.75
CA MET A 159 -14.54 1.41 13.55
C MET A 159 -16.03 1.26 13.80
N TYR A 160 -16.80 2.22 13.29
CA TYR A 160 -18.26 2.15 13.19
C TYR A 160 -18.65 2.26 11.73
N HIS A 161 -19.47 1.34 11.24
CA HIS A 161 -19.90 1.40 9.85
C HIS A 161 -21.13 2.28 9.65
N GLU A 162 -21.20 2.87 8.46
CA GLU A 162 -22.39 3.55 7.96
C GLU A 162 -23.62 2.64 8.10
N GLY A 163 -24.67 3.15 8.74
CA GLY A 163 -25.93 2.43 9.00
C GLY A 163 -25.95 1.56 10.27
N GLU A 164 -24.85 1.45 11.03
CA GLU A 164 -24.85 0.72 12.31
C GLU A 164 -25.56 1.52 13.41
N LYS A 165 -26.38 0.81 14.21
CA LYS A 165 -27.00 1.39 15.41
C LYS A 165 -26.01 1.40 16.56
N ARG A 166 -25.90 2.54 17.24
CA ARG A 166 -25.09 2.72 18.45
C ARG A 166 -25.85 2.33 19.70
N GLU A 167 -25.12 2.23 20.81
CA GLU A 167 -25.69 1.92 22.13
C GLU A 167 -26.71 2.97 22.59
N ASP A 168 -26.53 4.24 22.20
CA ASP A 168 -27.45 5.34 22.48
C ASP A 168 -28.69 5.37 21.55
N GLY A 169 -28.80 4.43 20.61
CA GLY A 169 -29.89 4.32 19.65
C GLY A 169 -29.74 5.16 18.38
N SER A 170 -28.70 5.99 18.28
CA SER A 170 -28.36 6.72 17.06
C SER A 170 -27.86 5.78 15.95
N VAL A 171 -27.90 6.25 14.71
CA VAL A 171 -27.38 5.53 13.54
C VAL A 171 -26.15 6.27 13.04
N THR A 172 -25.06 5.53 12.83
CA THR A 172 -23.82 6.06 12.27
C THR A 172 -24.03 6.50 10.82
N GLU A 173 -23.87 7.80 10.54
CA GLU A 173 -24.14 8.38 9.21
C GLU A 173 -23.03 8.10 8.19
N MET A 174 -21.79 7.92 8.65
CA MET A 174 -20.61 7.66 7.82
C MET A 174 -19.73 6.61 8.48
N ASN A 175 -18.89 5.91 7.73
CA ASN A 175 -17.91 5.04 8.35
C ASN A 175 -16.96 5.91 9.19
N GLU A 176 -16.87 5.65 10.48
CA GLU A 176 -15.95 6.34 11.38
C GLU A 176 -14.80 5.39 11.71
N ILE A 177 -13.57 5.81 11.40
CA ILE A 177 -12.36 5.02 11.60
C ILE A 177 -11.48 5.74 12.60
N GLU A 178 -11.32 5.15 13.78
CA GLU A 178 -10.29 5.58 14.72
C GLU A 178 -8.94 5.03 14.27
N VAL A 179 -8.07 5.92 13.82
CA VAL A 179 -6.70 5.56 13.41
C VAL A 179 -5.72 5.80 14.54
N ALA A 180 -4.52 5.25 14.41
CA ALA A 180 -3.47 5.46 15.39
C ALA A 180 -3.06 6.95 15.46
N PRO A 181 -3.00 7.56 16.67
CA PRO A 181 -2.70 8.99 16.79
C PRO A 181 -1.35 9.41 16.17
N TRP A 182 -0.36 8.50 16.16
CA TRP A 182 0.94 8.77 15.54
C TRP A 182 0.83 8.95 14.02
N TYR A 183 -0.12 8.25 13.36
CA TYR A 183 -0.29 8.31 11.91
C TYR A 183 -0.77 9.70 11.48
N LEU A 184 -1.83 10.22 12.11
CA LEU A 184 -2.33 11.58 11.82
C LEU A 184 -1.32 12.67 12.20
N LYS A 185 -0.63 12.52 13.33
CA LYS A 185 0.46 13.45 13.71
C LYS A 185 1.58 13.44 12.68
N SER A 186 1.97 12.28 12.15
CA SER A 186 3.00 12.15 11.13
C SER A 186 2.57 12.84 9.82
N LEU A 187 1.35 12.57 9.36
CA LEU A 187 0.77 13.21 8.17
C LEU A 187 0.73 14.74 8.28
N GLN A 188 0.16 15.26 9.38
CA GLN A 188 0.04 16.71 9.60
C GLN A 188 1.40 17.40 9.78
N ALA A 189 2.41 16.70 10.27
CA ALA A 189 3.78 17.20 10.35
C ALA A 189 4.52 17.17 9.01
N GLY A 190 3.89 16.68 7.93
CA GLY A 190 4.50 16.59 6.60
C GLY A 190 5.48 15.42 6.45
N ASN A 191 5.47 14.43 7.35
CA ASN A 191 6.31 13.23 7.26
C ASN A 191 5.72 12.23 6.24
N CYS A 192 5.64 12.66 4.99
CA CYS A 192 4.91 11.98 3.92
C CYS A 192 5.79 11.74 2.70
N LEU A 193 5.39 10.73 1.91
CA LEU A 193 5.72 10.64 0.50
C LEU A 193 4.56 11.26 -0.29
N VAL A 194 4.89 12.09 -1.28
CA VAL A 194 3.91 12.63 -2.23
C VAL A 194 3.76 11.65 -3.38
N ILE A 195 2.59 11.05 -3.53
CA ILE A 195 2.31 10.02 -4.54
C ILE A 195 1.37 10.59 -5.60
N ASP A 196 1.70 10.38 -6.89
CA ASP A 196 0.75 10.59 -7.98
C ASP A 196 -0.27 9.44 -8.03
N HIS A 197 -1.45 9.69 -7.47
CA HIS A 197 -2.53 8.73 -7.40
C HIS A 197 -3.14 8.45 -8.78
N ALA A 198 -3.20 9.45 -9.67
CA ALA A 198 -3.71 9.26 -11.02
C ALA A 198 -2.83 8.27 -11.79
N LEU A 199 -1.50 8.38 -11.65
CA LEU A 199 -0.58 7.38 -12.19
C LEU A 199 -0.81 5.99 -11.59
N PHE A 200 -0.89 5.89 -10.25
CA PHE A 200 -1.10 4.62 -9.55
C PHE A 200 -2.37 3.89 -10.02
N GLN A 201 -3.46 4.61 -10.26
CA GLN A 201 -4.72 4.03 -10.71
C GLN A 201 -4.64 3.38 -12.10
N ARG A 202 -3.71 3.84 -12.96
CA ARG A 202 -3.49 3.25 -14.29
C ARG A 202 -2.77 1.91 -14.24
N LEU A 203 -2.21 1.52 -13.09
CA LEU A 203 -1.53 0.24 -12.92
C LEU A 203 -2.56 -0.90 -12.86
N SER A 204 -2.46 -1.85 -13.79
CA SER A 204 -3.38 -2.98 -13.87
C SER A 204 -2.87 -4.23 -13.15
N LEU A 205 -1.55 -4.39 -13.05
CA LEU A 205 -0.96 -5.57 -12.42
C LEU A 205 -0.75 -5.37 -10.92
N SER A 206 -1.08 -6.40 -10.13
CA SER A 206 -0.84 -6.41 -8.69
C SER A 206 0.63 -6.12 -8.35
N LEU A 207 1.57 -6.73 -9.06
CA LEU A 207 2.99 -6.52 -8.77
C LEU A 207 3.46 -5.12 -9.16
N SER A 208 2.89 -4.49 -10.18
CA SER A 208 3.18 -3.08 -10.50
C SER A 208 2.76 -2.16 -9.37
N LYS A 209 1.60 -2.38 -8.75
CA LYS A 209 1.12 -1.60 -7.61
C LYS A 209 2.02 -1.75 -6.37
N LEU A 210 2.48 -2.97 -6.10
CA LEU A 210 3.41 -3.23 -4.99
C LEU A 210 4.81 -2.66 -5.26
N LEU A 211 5.32 -2.84 -6.48
CA LEU A 211 6.59 -2.25 -6.92
C LEU A 211 6.52 -0.72 -6.85
N HIS A 212 5.43 -0.12 -7.32
CA HIS A 212 5.22 1.32 -7.23
C HIS A 212 5.36 1.81 -5.78
N GLN A 213 4.66 1.20 -4.81
CA GLN A 213 4.82 1.56 -3.39
C GLN A 213 6.26 1.37 -2.91
N PHE A 214 6.85 0.20 -3.17
CA PHE A 214 8.18 -0.14 -2.70
C PHE A 214 9.25 0.82 -3.25
N LEU A 215 9.25 1.04 -4.56
CA LEU A 215 10.19 1.92 -5.24
C LEU A 215 10.01 3.37 -4.81
N HIS A 216 8.79 3.84 -4.60
CA HIS A 216 8.55 5.21 -4.13
C HIS A 216 9.18 5.48 -2.76
N ALA A 217 9.17 4.49 -1.87
CA ALA A 217 9.87 4.58 -0.59
C ALA A 217 11.40 4.57 -0.78
N GLN A 218 11.93 3.70 -1.65
CA GLN A 218 13.37 3.57 -1.89
C GLN A 218 13.99 4.75 -2.65
N PHE A 219 13.32 5.26 -3.68
CA PHE A 219 13.78 6.41 -4.47
C PHE A 219 13.98 7.65 -3.61
N HIS A 220 13.12 7.84 -2.61
CA HIS A 220 13.26 8.91 -1.63
C HIS A 220 14.55 8.81 -0.81
N PHE A 221 15.06 7.60 -0.56
CA PHE A 221 16.31 7.38 0.18
C PHE A 221 17.57 7.45 -0.70
N HIS A 222 17.44 7.13 -1.98
CA HIS A 222 18.58 6.83 -2.86
C HIS A 222 18.58 7.67 -4.15
N GLN A 223 18.05 8.91 -4.09
CA GLN A 223 18.08 9.88 -5.20
C GLN A 223 17.56 9.32 -6.53
N GLY A 224 16.45 8.58 -6.48
CA GLY A 224 15.82 8.02 -7.68
C GLY A 224 16.35 6.65 -8.12
N VAL A 225 17.27 6.03 -7.38
CA VAL A 225 17.72 4.65 -7.61
C VAL A 225 17.16 3.74 -6.52
N ALA A 226 16.92 2.46 -6.80
CA ALA A 226 16.56 1.48 -5.80
C ALA A 226 17.22 0.14 -6.11
N SER A 227 17.65 -0.58 -5.07
CA SER A 227 18.24 -1.90 -5.19
C SER A 227 17.73 -2.79 -4.07
N GLU A 228 17.31 -4.01 -4.39
CA GLU A 228 16.83 -4.97 -3.40
C GLU A 228 17.10 -6.41 -3.83
N TRP A 229 17.26 -7.29 -2.85
CA TRP A 229 17.38 -8.71 -3.12
C TRP A 229 16.05 -9.28 -3.60
N TYR A 230 16.09 -10.00 -4.72
CA TYR A 230 14.91 -10.70 -5.23
C TYR A 230 14.26 -11.63 -4.19
N ALA A 231 15.06 -12.30 -3.37
CA ALA A 231 14.57 -13.16 -2.29
C ALA A 231 13.77 -12.36 -1.24
N ASP A 232 14.22 -11.15 -0.88
CA ASP A 232 13.51 -10.27 0.05
C ASP A 232 12.17 -9.79 -0.55
N VAL A 233 12.17 -9.40 -1.83
CA VAL A 233 10.96 -9.03 -2.57
C VAL A 233 9.96 -10.20 -2.62
N ALA A 234 10.42 -11.40 -2.96
CA ALA A 234 9.60 -12.60 -3.02
C ALA A 234 9.02 -12.97 -1.65
N ASN A 235 9.83 -12.90 -0.59
CA ASN A 235 9.41 -13.14 0.78
C ASN A 235 8.37 -12.12 1.26
N ASN A 236 8.66 -10.82 1.10
CA ASN A 236 7.79 -9.74 1.56
C ASN A 236 6.38 -9.83 0.96
N TRP A 237 6.29 -10.13 -0.34
CA TRP A 237 5.01 -10.25 -1.05
C TRP A 237 4.45 -11.68 -1.10
N GLN A 238 5.03 -12.62 -0.35
CA GLN A 238 4.57 -14.01 -0.25
C GLN A 238 4.41 -14.67 -1.63
N MET A 239 5.39 -14.40 -2.50
CA MET A 239 5.51 -14.95 -3.84
C MET A 239 6.39 -16.20 -3.83
N LYS A 240 6.29 -17.01 -4.89
CA LYS A 240 7.25 -18.08 -5.11
C LYS A 240 8.60 -17.47 -5.49
N GLU A 241 9.63 -17.84 -4.76
CA GLU A 241 11.03 -17.54 -5.09
C GLU A 241 11.54 -18.51 -6.17
N TYR A 242 12.24 -17.97 -7.16
CA TYR A 242 12.94 -18.71 -8.21
C TYR A 242 14.43 -18.40 -8.22
N SER A 243 15.27 -19.41 -8.42
CA SER A 243 16.71 -19.22 -8.61
C SER A 243 17.09 -18.91 -10.07
N ALA A 244 16.30 -19.38 -11.04
CA ALA A 244 16.58 -19.20 -12.45
C ALA A 244 16.17 -17.80 -12.93
N LEU A 245 17.12 -17.04 -13.51
CA LEU A 245 16.88 -15.68 -14.00
C LEU A 245 15.70 -15.57 -14.96
N SER A 246 15.51 -16.56 -15.85
CA SER A 246 14.38 -16.57 -16.79
C SER A 246 13.02 -16.62 -16.10
N ARG A 247 12.92 -17.30 -14.95
CA ARG A 247 11.70 -17.37 -14.14
C ARG A 247 11.48 -16.09 -13.32
N ILE A 248 12.55 -15.50 -12.81
CA ILE A 248 12.50 -14.20 -12.12
C ILE A 248 11.98 -13.13 -13.09
N LYS A 249 12.56 -13.06 -14.29
CA LYS A 249 12.12 -12.19 -15.39
C LYS A 249 10.65 -12.42 -15.74
N GLN A 250 10.25 -13.67 -15.95
CA GLN A 250 8.85 -14.04 -16.20
C GLN A 250 7.88 -13.53 -15.11
N GLN A 251 8.34 -13.48 -13.85
CA GLN A 251 7.52 -13.06 -12.72
C GLN A 251 7.43 -11.53 -12.58
N LEU A 252 8.52 -10.80 -12.84
CA LEU A 252 8.64 -9.37 -12.52
C LEU A 252 8.63 -8.44 -13.73
N ASP A 253 9.20 -8.85 -14.87
CA ASP A 253 9.31 -8.00 -16.07
C ASP A 253 7.97 -7.43 -16.53
N PRO A 254 6.83 -8.17 -16.54
CA PRO A 254 5.55 -7.58 -16.94
C PRO A 254 5.17 -6.33 -16.14
N SER A 255 5.55 -6.29 -14.85
CA SER A 255 5.25 -5.15 -13.99
C SER A 255 6.27 -4.02 -14.10
N HIS A 256 7.55 -4.33 -14.35
CA HIS A 256 8.53 -3.31 -14.68
C HIS A 256 8.21 -2.62 -16.01
N GLU A 257 7.82 -3.40 -17.04
CA GLU A 257 7.39 -2.86 -18.33
C GLU A 257 6.15 -1.97 -18.18
N GLU A 258 5.18 -2.37 -17.34
CA GLU A 258 4.01 -1.53 -17.05
C GLU A 258 4.42 -0.21 -16.36
N LEU A 259 5.30 -0.26 -15.35
CA LEU A 259 5.80 0.93 -14.65
C LEU A 259 6.58 1.86 -15.58
N LYS A 260 7.34 1.29 -16.52
CA LYS A 260 8.04 2.06 -17.56
C LYS A 260 7.09 2.72 -18.53
N ARG A 261 6.08 1.98 -19.01
CA ARG A 261 5.05 2.50 -19.91
C ARG A 261 4.27 3.68 -19.32
N VAL A 262 4.00 3.67 -18.01
CA VAL A 262 3.29 4.80 -17.35
C VAL A 262 4.23 5.93 -16.92
N GLY A 263 5.53 5.84 -17.22
CA GLY A 263 6.53 6.87 -16.93
C GLY A 263 7.03 6.90 -15.48
N PHE A 264 6.77 5.86 -14.68
CA PHE A 264 7.24 5.78 -13.29
C PHE A 264 8.68 5.26 -13.17
N LEU A 265 9.09 4.36 -14.07
CA LEU A 265 10.40 3.72 -14.06
C LEU A 265 11.13 3.94 -15.38
N GLU A 266 12.37 4.40 -15.36
CA GLU A 266 13.16 4.58 -16.59
C GLU A 266 13.76 3.25 -17.09
N SER A 267 14.38 2.49 -16.16
CA SER A 267 15.07 1.24 -16.44
C SER A 267 15.15 0.35 -15.18
N TRP A 268 15.45 -0.93 -15.39
CA TRP A 268 15.80 -1.88 -14.34
C TRP A 268 16.78 -2.90 -14.90
N ASP A 269 17.58 -3.48 -14.02
CA ASP A 269 18.52 -4.54 -14.36
C ASP A 269 18.52 -5.62 -13.28
N TYR A 270 18.87 -6.84 -13.68
CA TYR A 270 19.09 -7.96 -12.77
C TYR A 270 20.58 -8.19 -12.62
N ILE A 271 21.11 -7.89 -11.45
CA ILE A 271 22.53 -8.07 -11.15
C ILE A 271 22.72 -9.47 -10.53
N PRO A 272 23.43 -10.41 -11.20
CA PRO A 272 23.72 -11.70 -10.61
C PRO A 272 24.66 -11.52 -9.42
N PHE A 273 24.24 -11.98 -8.25
CA PHE A 273 25.15 -12.06 -7.12
C PHE A 273 25.84 -13.42 -7.11
N LYS A 274 27.17 -13.42 -7.33
CA LYS A 274 28.00 -14.57 -7.01
C LYS A 274 28.42 -14.42 -5.55
N LYS A 275 28.06 -15.41 -4.72
CA LYS A 275 28.71 -15.61 -3.43
C LYS A 275 30.18 -15.98 -3.62
#